data_AF-A0A7K8FWV1-F1
#
_entry.id   AF-A0A7K8FWV1-F1
#
_cell.length_a   1.000
_cell.length_b   1.000
_cell.length_c   1.000
_cell.angle_alpha   90.00
_cell.angle_beta   90.00
_cell.angle_gamma   90.00
#
_symmetry.space_group_name_H-M   'P 1'
#
loop_
_entity.id
_entity.type
_entity.pdbx_description
1 polymer ?
#
loop_
_entity_poly.entity_id
_entity_poly.type
_entity_poly.pdbx_seq_one_letter_code
_entity_poly.pdbx_strand_id
1 'polypeptide(L)'
;LCRRSGVVCRVKFCNSLPDIPFDPKFITYPFDQSRFVQYKATSLEKQHKHDLLTEPDLGVTIDLINPDTYRIDPGVLLDPADEKLLEEEIQAPTSSKRSQQHAKVVPWMRKTEYISTEFNRYGVSNEKPEVKIGVSVKQQFTEEEIYKDRDSQIAAIEKTFEDAQKAVGHYSKPRVTPLEVMPVFPDFKMWINPCAQVIFDSDPAPKDTSGAAALEMMSQAMIRGMMDEEGNQFVAYFLPVEETLRKRKRDQEEDVDYAPEDVDVPGSVPRVWGGALGLWGHPGGVPEGLGVSLEFRRVRLSKRRARAGVQSGTNAVLVVKHRDMNEKELEAQEARRAQLENHEPEEEEEEEMEAEKETPGSGSGR
;
A
#
# COMPACT_ATOMS: atom_id res chain seq x y z
N LEU A 1 -53.84 132.29 -3.40
CA LEU A 1 -55.18 131.70 -3.16
C LEU A 1 -55.25 130.33 -3.82
N CYS A 2 -55.78 129.33 -3.11
CA CYS A 2 -56.65 128.24 -3.60
C CYS A 2 -56.52 127.90 -5.12
N ARG A 3 -56.10 126.72 -5.57
CA ARG A 3 -56.57 125.37 -5.24
C ARG A 3 -55.55 124.39 -5.83
N ARG A 4 -55.12 123.32 -5.15
CA ARG A 4 -55.92 122.19 -4.68
C ARG A 4 -56.76 121.56 -5.79
N SER A 5 -56.11 120.81 -6.65
CA SER A 5 -56.74 119.61 -7.19
C SER A 5 -55.65 118.57 -7.40
N GLY A 6 -55.56 117.63 -6.46
CA GLY A 6 -54.92 116.35 -6.76
C GLY A 6 -55.62 115.70 -7.95
N VAL A 7 -54.91 114.86 -8.69
CA VAL A 7 -55.43 114.21 -9.89
C VAL A 7 -56.74 113.50 -9.56
N VAL A 8 -57.80 113.84 -10.28
CA VAL A 8 -59.11 113.18 -10.14
C VAL A 8 -58.96 111.76 -10.65
N CYS A 9 -58.79 110.81 -9.74
CA CYS A 9 -58.77 109.39 -10.05
C CYS A 9 -60.01 108.74 -9.43
N ARG A 10 -60.83 108.07 -10.25
CA ARG A 10 -61.97 107.29 -9.74
C ARG A 10 -61.42 106.08 -9.01
N VAL A 11 -61.50 106.08 -7.68
CA VAL A 11 -61.14 104.93 -6.86
C VAL A 11 -62.16 103.83 -7.11
N LYS A 12 -61.74 102.75 -7.78
CA LYS A 12 -62.51 101.51 -7.91
C LYS A 12 -61.81 100.44 -7.07
N PHE A 13 -62.50 99.93 -6.06
CA PHE A 13 -62.05 98.74 -5.36
C PHE A 13 -62.42 97.53 -6.21
N CYS A 14 -61.44 96.89 -6.83
CA CYS A 14 -61.64 95.68 -7.62
C CYS A 14 -61.10 94.49 -6.83
N ASN A 15 -61.93 93.45 -6.64
CA ASN A 15 -61.49 92.15 -6.16
C ASN A 15 -61.46 91.21 -7.36
N SER A 16 -60.38 91.27 -8.15
CA SER A 16 -60.18 90.34 -9.26
C SER A 16 -59.74 89.00 -8.71
N LEU A 17 -60.48 87.94 -9.04
CA LEU A 17 -60.08 86.59 -8.71
C LEU A 17 -58.81 86.23 -9.50
N PRO A 18 -57.88 85.45 -8.92
CA PRO A 18 -56.75 84.93 -9.67
C PRO A 18 -57.24 83.93 -10.73
N ASP A 19 -56.51 83.86 -11.85
CA ASP A 19 -56.79 82.89 -12.90
C ASP A 19 -56.65 81.45 -12.38
N ILE A 20 -57.40 80.53 -13.00
CA ILE A 20 -57.50 79.13 -12.56
C ILE A 20 -56.09 78.52 -12.46
N PRO A 21 -55.62 78.09 -11.28
CA PRO A 21 -54.20 77.85 -11.01
C PRO A 21 -53.69 76.49 -11.49
N PHE A 22 -54.48 75.76 -12.28
CA PHE A 22 -54.16 74.37 -12.65
C PHE A 22 -54.00 74.24 -14.16
N ASP A 23 -52.77 74.45 -14.62
CA ASP A 23 -52.34 73.97 -15.93
C ASP A 23 -52.39 72.43 -15.96
N PRO A 24 -52.77 71.82 -17.10
CA PRO A 24 -52.78 70.38 -17.23
C PRO A 24 -51.40 69.81 -16.93
N LYS A 25 -51.35 68.84 -16.01
CA LYS A 25 -50.08 68.22 -15.59
C LYS A 25 -49.59 67.30 -16.70
N PHE A 26 -48.44 67.61 -17.27
CA PHE A 26 -47.75 66.71 -18.19
C PHE A 26 -47.31 65.45 -17.44
N ILE A 27 -47.82 64.29 -17.88
CA ILE A 27 -47.34 63.01 -17.40
C ILE A 27 -46.00 62.69 -18.08
N THR A 28 -45.02 62.28 -17.29
CA THR A 28 -43.73 61.84 -17.83
C THR A 28 -43.93 60.56 -18.63
N TYR A 29 -43.44 60.53 -19.87
CA TYR A 29 -43.49 59.32 -20.69
C TYR A 29 -42.69 58.21 -19.99
N PRO A 30 -43.31 57.06 -19.65
CA PRO A 30 -42.71 56.08 -18.75
C PRO A 30 -41.65 55.20 -19.41
N PHE A 31 -41.37 55.39 -20.70
CA PHE A 31 -40.41 54.57 -21.43
C PHE A 31 -39.22 55.40 -21.87
N ASP A 32 -38.04 54.78 -21.79
CA ASP A 32 -36.79 55.41 -22.16
C ASP A 32 -36.74 55.75 -23.66
N GLN A 33 -36.16 56.90 -24.02
CA GLN A 33 -36.07 57.34 -25.42
C GLN A 33 -35.12 56.44 -26.24
N SER A 34 -34.19 55.74 -25.58
CA SER A 34 -33.27 54.80 -26.22
C SER A 34 -33.85 53.39 -26.45
N ARG A 35 -35.15 53.18 -26.14
CA ARG A 35 -35.80 51.86 -26.17
C ARG A 35 -35.69 51.12 -27.51
N PHE A 36 -35.53 51.86 -28.62
CA PHE A 36 -35.49 51.28 -29.96
C PHE A 36 -34.08 50.94 -30.46
N VAL A 37 -33.02 51.44 -29.82
CA VAL A 37 -31.63 51.19 -30.24
C VAL A 37 -30.79 50.93 -29.00
N GLN A 38 -30.96 49.76 -28.41
CA GLN A 38 -30.04 49.24 -27.39
C GLN A 38 -29.23 48.11 -28.01
N TYR A 39 -27.92 48.32 -28.20
CA TYR A 39 -27.03 47.27 -28.69
C TYR A 39 -27.00 46.13 -27.65
N LYS A 40 -27.58 45.00 -27.99
CA LYS A 40 -27.53 43.76 -27.22
C LYS A 40 -26.95 42.71 -28.15
N ALA A 41 -25.72 42.29 -27.91
CA ALA A 41 -25.12 41.20 -28.67
C ALA A 41 -26.02 39.96 -28.56
N THR A 42 -26.76 39.67 -29.62
CA THR A 42 -27.78 38.62 -29.61
C THR A 42 -27.09 37.25 -29.64
N SER A 43 -27.77 36.22 -29.14
CA SER A 43 -27.29 34.84 -29.29
C SER A 43 -27.11 34.46 -30.77
N LEU A 44 -27.87 35.11 -31.66
CA LEU A 44 -27.78 34.93 -33.10
C LEU A 44 -26.47 35.43 -33.68
N GLU A 45 -25.99 36.61 -33.25
CA GLU A 45 -24.65 37.12 -33.62
C GLU A 45 -23.54 36.16 -33.19
N LYS A 46 -23.65 35.56 -32.00
CA LYS A 46 -22.63 34.61 -31.50
C LYS A 46 -22.66 33.25 -32.19
N GLN A 47 -23.83 32.83 -32.67
CA GLN A 47 -24.01 31.56 -33.37
C GLN A 47 -23.75 31.70 -34.88
N HIS A 48 -23.63 32.93 -35.38
CA HIS A 48 -23.32 33.19 -36.77
C HIS A 48 -21.89 32.74 -37.08
N LYS A 49 -21.76 31.70 -37.90
CA LYS A 49 -20.47 31.29 -38.45
C LYS A 49 -20.10 32.28 -39.54
N HIS A 50 -19.09 33.10 -39.31
CA HIS A 50 -18.58 33.99 -40.33
C HIS A 50 -17.82 33.18 -41.37
N ASP A 51 -18.19 33.38 -42.64
CA ASP A 51 -17.44 32.83 -43.74
C ASP A 51 -16.04 33.44 -43.76
N LEU A 52 -15.02 32.59 -43.89
CA LEU A 52 -13.66 33.07 -44.05
C LEU A 52 -13.53 33.67 -45.45
N LEU A 53 -13.51 35.00 -45.51
CA LEU A 53 -13.24 35.77 -46.73
C LEU A 53 -11.76 35.64 -47.08
N THR A 54 -11.38 34.49 -47.60
CA THR A 54 -10.02 34.20 -48.07
C THR A 54 -9.83 34.69 -49.49
N GLU A 55 -8.58 34.97 -49.85
CA GLU A 55 -8.17 35.25 -51.22
C GLU A 55 -8.57 34.07 -52.14
N PRO A 56 -8.67 34.28 -53.47
CA PRO A 56 -9.06 33.22 -54.41
C PRO A 56 -8.19 31.96 -54.37
N ASP A 57 -6.94 32.07 -53.88
CA ASP A 57 -5.98 31.00 -53.69
C ASP A 57 -6.05 30.35 -52.28
N LEU A 58 -7.06 30.71 -51.48
CA LEU A 58 -7.23 30.29 -50.08
C LEU A 58 -6.00 30.56 -49.20
N GLY A 59 -5.15 31.52 -49.58
CA GLY A 59 -3.88 31.80 -48.89
C GLY A 59 -2.77 30.77 -49.15
N VAL A 60 -2.95 29.86 -50.12
CA VAL A 60 -1.96 28.85 -50.51
C VAL A 60 -1.27 29.29 -51.79
N THR A 61 -0.11 29.94 -51.64
CA THR A 61 0.70 30.37 -52.80
C THR A 61 1.51 29.20 -53.38
N ILE A 62 1.37 28.95 -54.68
CA ILE A 62 2.10 27.87 -55.37
C ILE A 62 3.39 28.46 -55.94
N ASP A 63 4.53 28.12 -55.35
CA ASP A 63 5.85 28.62 -55.74
C ASP A 63 6.50 27.75 -56.82
N LEU A 64 6.34 28.13 -58.08
CA LEU A 64 6.95 27.43 -59.21
C LEU A 64 8.39 27.87 -59.52
N ILE A 65 8.95 28.81 -58.76
CA ILE A 65 10.28 29.39 -59.02
C ILE A 65 11.36 28.60 -58.30
N ASN A 66 11.09 28.21 -57.05
CA ASN A 66 12.04 27.44 -56.26
C ASN A 66 11.71 25.93 -56.28
N PRO A 67 12.54 25.08 -56.93
CA PRO A 67 12.30 23.64 -56.99
C PRO A 67 12.52 22.92 -55.64
N ASP A 68 13.21 23.55 -54.68
CA ASP A 68 13.45 22.95 -53.36
C ASP A 68 12.21 22.99 -52.46
N THR A 69 11.26 23.92 -52.69
CA THR A 69 10.04 24.10 -51.88
C THR A 69 9.16 22.85 -51.84
N TYR A 70 9.13 22.08 -52.92
CA TYR A 70 8.31 20.86 -53.05
C TYR A 70 9.14 19.58 -53.10
N ARG A 71 10.45 19.65 -52.84
CA ARG A 71 11.32 18.48 -52.91
C ARG A 71 11.13 17.59 -51.68
N ILE A 72 10.51 16.42 -51.89
CA ILE A 72 10.28 15.44 -50.84
C ILE A 72 11.59 14.69 -50.54
N ASP A 73 12.04 14.73 -49.29
CA ASP A 73 13.12 13.88 -48.80
C ASP A 73 12.56 12.50 -48.39
N PRO A 74 13.07 11.37 -48.92
CA PRO A 74 12.54 10.03 -48.64
C PRO A 74 12.55 9.59 -47.17
N GLY A 75 13.28 10.28 -46.28
CA GLY A 75 13.37 9.97 -44.85
C GLY A 75 12.35 10.69 -43.95
N VAL A 76 11.52 11.58 -44.50
CA VAL A 76 10.59 12.38 -43.69
C VAL A 76 9.35 11.56 -43.35
N LEU A 77 9.09 11.39 -42.06
CA LEU A 77 7.84 10.84 -41.54
C LEU A 77 6.82 11.96 -41.37
N LEU A 78 5.54 11.64 -41.62
CA LEU A 78 4.43 12.58 -41.44
C LEU A 78 4.22 12.83 -39.94
N ASP A 79 3.94 14.08 -39.56
CA ASP A 79 3.59 14.40 -38.17
C ASP A 79 2.22 13.79 -37.84
N PRO A 80 2.02 13.25 -36.63
CA PRO A 80 0.73 12.68 -36.22
C PRO A 80 -0.45 13.67 -36.32
N ALA A 81 -0.21 14.98 -36.17
CA ALA A 81 -1.24 15.99 -36.34
C ALA A 81 -1.67 16.12 -37.81
N ASP A 82 -0.72 16.03 -38.75
CA ASP A 82 -1.00 16.06 -40.19
C ASP A 82 -1.68 14.76 -40.65
N GLU A 83 -1.23 13.62 -40.12
CA GLU A 83 -1.86 12.32 -40.37
C GLU A 83 -3.34 12.33 -39.94
N LYS A 84 -3.66 13.00 -38.83
CA LYS A 84 -5.04 13.17 -38.36
C LYS A 84 -5.91 13.99 -39.32
N LEU A 85 -5.33 14.97 -40.02
CA LEU A 85 -6.05 15.78 -41.00
C LEU A 85 -6.35 15.01 -42.30
N LEU A 86 -5.62 13.91 -42.56
CA LEU A 86 -5.85 13.02 -43.69
C LEU A 86 -6.97 12.00 -43.44
N GLU A 87 -7.41 11.83 -42.19
CA GLU A 87 -8.52 10.94 -41.87
C GLU A 87 -9.83 11.50 -42.47
N GLU A 88 -10.48 10.73 -43.34
CA GLU A 88 -11.84 11.03 -43.76
C GLU A 88 -12.77 10.96 -42.55
N GLU A 89 -13.70 11.91 -42.43
CA GLU A 89 -14.77 11.84 -41.41
C GLU A 89 -15.73 10.71 -41.77
N ILE A 90 -15.32 9.47 -41.49
CA ILE A 90 -16.21 8.34 -41.46
C ILE A 90 -17.19 8.66 -40.35
N GLN A 91 -18.41 9.07 -40.71
CA GLN A 91 -19.52 9.19 -39.77
C GLN A 91 -19.72 7.82 -39.13
N ALA A 92 -19.02 7.58 -38.03
CA ALA A 92 -19.24 6.41 -37.22
C ALA A 92 -20.73 6.41 -36.89
N PRO A 93 -21.47 5.31 -37.15
CA PRO A 93 -22.87 5.25 -36.78
C PRO A 93 -22.97 5.64 -35.31
N THR A 94 -23.98 6.44 -34.96
CA THR A 94 -24.21 7.15 -33.68
C THR A 94 -24.31 6.24 -32.42
N SER A 95 -23.84 5.01 -32.53
CA SER A 95 -23.69 3.94 -31.55
C SER A 95 -22.57 4.14 -30.52
N SER A 96 -21.88 5.29 -30.50
CA SER A 96 -20.92 5.63 -29.42
C SER A 96 -21.58 5.57 -28.03
N LYS A 97 -22.87 5.92 -27.93
CA LYS A 97 -23.63 5.80 -26.67
C LYS A 97 -23.93 4.35 -26.27
N ARG A 98 -24.05 3.42 -27.23
CA ARG A 98 -24.34 2.01 -26.97
C ARG A 98 -23.08 1.28 -26.47
N SER A 99 -21.93 1.50 -27.11
CA SER A 99 -20.65 0.91 -26.67
C SER A 99 -20.26 1.35 -25.25
N GLN A 100 -20.47 2.62 -24.90
CA GLN A 100 -20.23 3.14 -23.54
C GLN A 100 -21.10 2.46 -22.47
N GLN A 101 -22.28 1.96 -22.82
CA GLN A 101 -23.15 1.26 -21.86
C GLN A 101 -22.77 -0.21 -21.67
N HIS A 102 -22.21 -0.86 -22.70
CA HIS A 102 -21.78 -2.27 -22.63
C HIS A 102 -20.51 -2.49 -21.80
N ALA A 103 -19.72 -1.44 -21.54
CA ALA A 103 -18.54 -1.50 -20.68
C ALA A 103 -18.82 -1.21 -19.19
N LYS A 104 -20.07 -0.90 -18.82
CA LYS A 104 -20.41 -0.59 -17.43
C LYS A 104 -20.31 -1.84 -16.57
N VAL A 105 -19.52 -1.77 -15.50
CA VAL A 105 -19.42 -2.84 -14.52
C VAL A 105 -20.67 -2.84 -13.65
N VAL A 106 -21.43 -3.92 -13.70
CA VAL A 106 -22.68 -4.09 -12.97
C VAL A 106 -22.48 -5.20 -11.93
N PRO A 107 -22.56 -4.91 -10.61
CA PRO A 107 -22.17 -5.87 -9.56
C PRO A 107 -22.96 -7.19 -9.55
N TRP A 108 -24.19 -7.18 -10.06
CA TRP A 108 -25.07 -8.34 -10.14
C TRP A 108 -24.98 -9.11 -11.45
N MET A 109 -24.26 -8.60 -12.45
CA MET A 109 -24.13 -9.21 -13.77
C MET A 109 -22.73 -9.82 -13.92
N ARG A 110 -22.65 -11.15 -13.93
CA ARG A 110 -21.40 -11.87 -14.17
C ARG A 110 -21.12 -11.98 -15.68
N LYS A 111 -19.83 -12.04 -16.03
CA LYS A 111 -19.41 -12.38 -17.40
C LYS A 111 -19.80 -13.82 -17.71
N THR A 112 -20.19 -14.09 -18.95
CA THR A 112 -20.50 -15.44 -19.42
C THR A 112 -19.22 -16.27 -19.45
N GLU A 113 -19.24 -17.44 -18.81
CA GLU A 113 -18.17 -18.44 -18.91
C GLU A 113 -18.52 -19.42 -20.05
N TYR A 114 -17.57 -19.66 -20.97
CA TYR A 114 -17.71 -20.68 -21.99
C TYR A 114 -17.29 -22.04 -21.41
N ILE A 115 -17.96 -23.12 -21.85
CA ILE A 115 -17.59 -24.47 -21.46
C ILE A 115 -16.23 -24.79 -22.09
N SER A 116 -15.18 -24.79 -21.28
CA SER A 116 -13.85 -25.26 -21.65
C SER A 116 -13.65 -26.70 -21.16
N THR A 117 -12.67 -27.39 -21.74
CA THR A 117 -12.27 -28.75 -21.37
C THR A 117 -11.57 -28.83 -20.00
N GLU A 118 -11.36 -27.68 -19.34
CA GLU A 118 -10.65 -27.58 -18.08
C GLU A 118 -11.62 -27.79 -16.90
N PHE A 119 -11.58 -29.04 -16.48
CA PHE A 119 -12.49 -29.78 -15.66
C PHE A 119 -12.32 -29.46 -14.16
N ASN A 120 -13.16 -28.58 -13.59
CA ASN A 120 -13.26 -28.46 -12.12
C ASN A 120 -14.70 -28.23 -11.60
N ARG A 121 -15.73 -28.37 -12.45
CA ARG A 121 -17.15 -28.22 -12.02
C ARG A 121 -18.05 -29.41 -12.31
N TYR A 122 -17.58 -30.39 -13.08
CA TYR A 122 -18.22 -31.68 -13.19
C TYR A 122 -17.41 -32.65 -12.34
N GLY A 123 -18.05 -33.36 -11.43
CA GLY A 123 -17.36 -34.23 -10.47
C GLY A 123 -16.45 -35.23 -11.19
N VAL A 124 -15.23 -35.41 -10.65
CA VAL A 124 -14.33 -36.55 -10.84
C VAL A 124 -14.74 -37.43 -12.03
N SER A 125 -14.47 -36.99 -13.26
CA SER A 125 -14.67 -37.86 -14.41
C SER A 125 -13.56 -38.86 -14.28
N ASN A 126 -13.92 -40.12 -14.08
CA ASN A 126 -13.02 -41.27 -14.12
C ASN A 126 -11.96 -41.04 -15.19
N GLU A 127 -10.77 -40.66 -14.73
CA GLU A 127 -9.55 -40.86 -15.47
C GLU A 127 -9.58 -42.33 -15.88
N LYS A 128 -9.58 -42.58 -17.19
CA LYS A 128 -9.53 -43.95 -17.71
C LYS A 128 -8.31 -44.63 -17.06
N PRO A 129 -8.49 -45.67 -16.24
CA PRO A 129 -7.39 -46.29 -15.50
C PRO A 129 -6.35 -46.97 -16.40
N GLU A 130 -6.59 -47.03 -17.71
CA GLU A 130 -5.78 -47.77 -18.68
C GLU A 130 -4.53 -47.02 -19.19
N VAL A 131 -4.39 -45.71 -18.95
CA VAL A 131 -3.27 -44.92 -19.50
C VAL A 131 -2.14 -44.67 -18.48
N LYS A 132 -2.33 -44.99 -17.19
CA LYS A 132 -1.41 -44.62 -16.10
C LYS A 132 -0.58 -45.75 -15.49
N ILE A 133 -0.56 -46.96 -16.07
CA ILE A 133 0.20 -48.08 -15.47
C ILE A 133 1.66 -48.14 -15.98
N GLY A 134 2.00 -47.50 -17.10
CA GLY A 134 3.36 -47.61 -17.69
C GLY A 134 4.35 -46.48 -17.37
N VAL A 135 3.87 -45.25 -17.16
CA VAL A 135 4.73 -44.06 -17.02
C VAL A 135 4.92 -43.64 -15.56
N SER A 136 3.89 -43.78 -14.73
CA SER A 136 3.96 -43.44 -13.30
C SER A 136 4.90 -44.37 -12.52
N VAL A 137 4.96 -45.64 -12.92
CA VAL A 137 5.76 -46.66 -12.24
C VAL A 137 7.26 -46.42 -12.44
N LYS A 138 7.70 -46.03 -13.65
CA LYS A 138 9.11 -45.68 -13.90
C LYS A 138 9.56 -44.41 -13.17
N GLN A 139 8.64 -43.48 -12.91
CA GLN A 139 8.96 -42.23 -12.22
C GLN A 139 9.03 -42.42 -10.69
N GLN A 140 8.18 -43.27 -10.12
CA GLN A 140 8.24 -43.62 -8.69
C GLN A 140 9.46 -44.48 -8.34
N PHE A 141 9.83 -45.44 -9.19
CA PHE A 141 11.02 -46.27 -8.96
C PHE A 141 12.34 -45.53 -9.15
N THR A 142 12.35 -44.39 -9.86
CA THR A 142 13.57 -43.58 -10.02
C THR A 142 13.81 -42.64 -8.85
N GLU A 143 12.78 -42.17 -8.14
CA GLU A 143 12.97 -41.29 -6.96
C GLU A 143 13.39 -42.06 -5.69
N GLU A 144 12.89 -43.28 -5.48
CA GLU A 144 13.22 -44.10 -4.29
C GLU A 144 14.61 -44.75 -4.37
N GLU A 145 15.21 -44.89 -5.56
CA GLU A 145 16.58 -45.42 -5.72
C GLU A 145 17.67 -44.36 -5.50
N ILE A 146 17.33 -43.06 -5.48
CA ILE A 146 18.32 -41.96 -5.42
C ILE A 146 18.94 -41.79 -4.03
N TYR A 147 18.32 -42.31 -2.96
CA TYR A 147 18.74 -42.03 -1.58
C TYR A 147 19.22 -43.24 -0.77
N LYS A 148 19.59 -44.35 -1.42
CA LYS A 148 20.03 -45.56 -0.69
C LYS A 148 21.50 -45.55 -0.28
N ASP A 149 22.33 -44.85 -1.04
CA ASP A 149 23.78 -44.82 -0.84
C ASP A 149 24.22 -43.46 -0.28
N ARG A 150 25.24 -43.47 0.59
CA ARG A 150 25.73 -42.26 1.28
C ARG A 150 26.23 -41.22 0.27
N ASP A 151 26.98 -41.66 -0.74
CA ASP A 151 27.51 -40.74 -1.76
C ASP A 151 26.37 -40.17 -2.62
N SER A 152 25.32 -40.96 -2.87
CA SER A 152 24.12 -40.52 -3.59
C SER A 152 23.29 -39.51 -2.78
N GLN A 153 23.20 -39.69 -1.47
CA GLN A 153 22.57 -38.72 -0.57
C GLN A 153 23.35 -37.40 -0.52
N ILE A 154 24.68 -37.44 -0.40
CA ILE A 154 25.54 -36.24 -0.41
C ILE A 154 25.37 -35.49 -1.72
N ALA A 155 25.44 -36.18 -2.87
CA ALA A 155 25.24 -35.58 -4.17
C ALA A 155 23.84 -34.96 -4.34
N ALA A 156 22.79 -35.60 -3.79
CA ALA A 156 21.45 -35.06 -3.82
C ALA A 156 21.31 -33.81 -2.94
N ILE A 157 21.93 -33.78 -1.75
CA ILE A 157 21.98 -32.61 -0.87
C ILE A 157 22.68 -31.45 -1.57
N GLU A 158 23.89 -31.66 -2.08
CA GLU A 158 24.66 -30.63 -2.80
C GLU A 158 23.87 -30.07 -4.00
N LYS A 159 23.18 -30.96 -4.74
CA LYS A 159 22.29 -30.56 -5.82
C LYS A 159 21.17 -29.64 -5.36
N THR A 160 20.58 -29.84 -4.17
CA THR A 160 19.55 -28.91 -3.67
C THR A 160 20.08 -27.50 -3.44
N PHE A 161 21.33 -27.37 -2.96
CA PHE A 161 21.98 -26.08 -2.77
C PHE A 161 22.30 -25.40 -4.11
N GLU A 162 22.71 -26.17 -5.13
CA GLU A 162 22.92 -25.64 -6.49
C GLU A 162 21.60 -25.24 -7.16
N ASP A 163 20.54 -26.04 -7.01
CA ASP A 163 19.23 -25.78 -7.61
C ASP A 163 18.55 -24.56 -6.97
N ALA A 164 18.74 -24.33 -5.67
CA ALA A 164 18.21 -23.16 -4.97
C ALA A 164 18.82 -21.82 -5.43
N GLN A 165 20.02 -21.84 -6.05
CA GLN A 165 20.68 -20.63 -6.59
C GLN A 165 20.16 -20.26 -7.99
N LYS A 166 19.41 -21.15 -8.66
CA LYS A 166 18.87 -20.91 -10.00
C LYS A 166 17.66 -20.00 -9.94
N ALA A 167 17.40 -19.28 -11.04
CA ALA A 167 16.23 -18.40 -11.14
C ALA A 167 14.93 -19.21 -11.02
N VAL A 168 14.08 -18.82 -10.07
CA VAL A 168 12.84 -19.54 -9.75
C VAL A 168 11.66 -19.08 -10.63
N GLY A 169 10.89 -20.03 -11.15
CA GLY A 169 9.62 -19.80 -11.81
C GLY A 169 8.48 -20.49 -11.06
N HIS A 170 7.25 -19.98 -11.17
CA HIS A 170 6.12 -20.64 -10.53
C HIS A 170 5.81 -21.99 -11.21
N TYR A 171 5.83 -23.07 -10.43
CA TYR A 171 5.70 -24.46 -10.90
C TYR A 171 4.52 -24.72 -11.87
N SER A 172 3.30 -24.22 -11.58
CA SER A 172 2.13 -24.37 -12.47
C SER A 172 1.76 -23.17 -13.34
N LYS A 173 2.26 -21.98 -13.04
CA LYS A 173 1.77 -20.72 -13.66
C LYS A 173 2.95 -19.96 -14.26
N PRO A 174 3.32 -20.23 -15.53
CA PRO A 174 4.48 -19.61 -16.16
C PRO A 174 4.44 -18.08 -16.22
N ARG A 175 3.25 -17.46 -16.09
CA ARG A 175 3.06 -16.01 -16.11
C ARG A 175 3.35 -15.32 -14.78
N VAL A 176 3.62 -16.07 -13.70
CA VAL A 176 3.96 -15.50 -12.39
C VAL A 176 5.48 -15.43 -12.28
N THR A 177 5.99 -14.22 -12.13
CA THR A 177 7.40 -13.93 -11.92
C THR A 177 7.67 -13.68 -10.42
N PRO A 178 8.77 -14.21 -9.86
CA PRO A 178 9.15 -13.88 -8.49
C PRO A 178 9.48 -12.38 -8.38
N LEU A 179 9.07 -11.75 -7.28
CA LEU A 179 9.40 -10.35 -7.00
C LEU A 179 10.71 -10.24 -6.21
N GLU A 180 10.84 -11.06 -5.18
CA GLU A 180 11.95 -11.04 -4.23
C GLU A 180 12.30 -12.46 -3.81
N VAL A 181 13.59 -12.74 -3.66
CA VAL A 181 14.10 -14.04 -3.20
C VAL A 181 14.83 -13.82 -1.88
N MET A 182 14.26 -14.35 -0.80
CA MET A 182 14.83 -14.25 0.54
C MET A 182 15.58 -15.54 0.89
N PRO A 183 16.92 -15.54 0.96
CA PRO A 183 17.68 -16.73 1.34
C PRO A 183 17.49 -17.04 2.82
N VAL A 184 17.35 -18.34 3.13
CA VAL A 184 17.21 -18.82 4.51
C VAL A 184 18.57 -19.30 5.00
N PHE A 185 19.20 -18.51 5.86
CA PHE A 185 20.42 -18.88 6.58
C PHE A 185 20.09 -19.23 8.04
N PRO A 186 20.82 -20.12 8.71
CA PRO A 186 20.68 -20.27 10.16
C PRO A 186 21.15 -19.00 10.89
N ASP A 187 20.56 -18.72 12.06
CA ASP A 187 20.88 -17.52 12.83
C ASP A 187 22.21 -17.66 13.61
N PHE A 188 23.21 -16.86 13.22
CA PHE A 188 24.53 -16.85 13.84
C PHE A 188 24.69 -15.81 14.96
N LYS A 189 23.74 -14.88 15.12
CA LYS A 189 23.89 -13.70 15.99
C LYS A 189 22.82 -13.61 17.07
N MET A 190 21.55 -13.88 16.74
CA MET A 190 20.43 -13.68 17.65
C MET A 190 19.98 -14.95 18.37
N TRP A 191 20.61 -16.12 18.13
CA TRP A 191 20.31 -17.39 18.84
C TRP A 191 20.44 -17.27 20.36
N ILE A 192 21.29 -16.37 20.83
CA ILE A 192 21.49 -16.09 22.26
C ILE A 192 20.28 -15.43 22.93
N ASN A 193 19.41 -14.78 22.14
CA ASN A 193 18.25 -14.04 22.63
C ASN A 193 16.97 -14.88 22.49
N PRO A 194 16.19 -15.03 23.57
CA PRO A 194 14.95 -15.78 23.50
C PRO A 194 13.94 -14.97 22.69
N CYS A 195 13.52 -15.51 21.57
CA CYS A 195 12.65 -14.83 20.63
C CYS A 195 11.22 -15.40 20.69
N ALA A 196 10.23 -14.51 20.60
CA ALA A 196 8.82 -14.88 20.60
C ALA A 196 8.08 -14.16 19.47
N GLN A 197 7.32 -14.91 18.69
CA GLN A 197 6.44 -14.34 17.68
C GLN A 197 5.11 -13.96 18.32
N VAL A 198 4.83 -12.66 18.37
CA VAL A 198 3.59 -12.13 18.93
C VAL A 198 2.62 -11.77 17.81
N ILE A 199 1.43 -12.38 17.82
CA ILE A 199 0.36 -12.12 16.84
C ILE A 199 -0.76 -11.32 17.52
N PHE A 200 -1.07 -10.15 16.97
CA PHE A 200 -2.17 -9.30 17.41
C PHE A 200 -3.45 -9.60 16.62
N ASP A 201 -4.61 -9.58 17.29
CA ASP A 201 -5.92 -9.71 16.63
C ASP A 201 -6.35 -8.47 15.83
N SER A 202 -5.75 -7.32 16.14
CA SER A 202 -6.06 -6.00 15.59
C SER A 202 -4.76 -5.24 15.39
N ASP A 203 -4.74 -4.28 14.46
CA ASP A 203 -3.58 -3.42 14.23
C ASP A 203 -3.19 -2.67 15.53
N PRO A 204 -1.96 -2.86 16.05
CA PRO A 204 -1.50 -2.19 17.25
C PRO A 204 -1.15 -0.71 17.00
N ALA A 205 -0.91 -0.30 15.74
CA ALA A 205 -0.53 1.07 15.40
C ALA A 205 -1.68 2.09 15.62
N PRO A 206 -1.38 3.38 15.84
CA PRO A 206 -2.38 4.44 15.82
C PRO A 206 -3.13 4.47 14.48
N LYS A 207 -4.46 4.63 14.53
CA LYS A 207 -5.30 4.66 13.31
C LYS A 207 -4.96 5.80 12.36
N ASP A 208 -4.28 6.83 12.87
CA ASP A 208 -3.92 8.04 12.15
C ASP A 208 -2.58 7.91 11.40
N THR A 209 -1.82 6.82 11.63
CA THR A 209 -0.50 6.58 11.01
C THR A 209 -0.60 5.41 10.05
N SER A 210 -0.30 5.63 8.77
CA SER A 210 -0.42 4.63 7.71
C SER A 210 0.93 4.20 7.14
N GLY A 211 1.05 2.92 6.77
CA GLY A 211 2.13 2.39 5.94
C GLY A 211 3.49 2.28 6.64
N ALA A 212 4.53 2.78 5.98
CA ALA A 212 5.93 2.63 6.40
C ALA A 212 6.21 3.25 7.79
N ALA A 213 5.60 4.40 8.10
CA ALA A 213 5.75 5.03 9.41
C ALA A 213 5.15 4.18 10.53
N ALA A 214 4.03 3.47 10.26
CA ALA A 214 3.46 2.54 11.23
C ALA A 214 4.39 1.33 11.44
N LEU A 215 5.02 0.82 10.38
CA LEU A 215 5.99 -0.27 10.48
C LEU A 215 7.24 0.11 11.29
N GLU A 216 7.78 1.31 11.05
CA GLU A 216 8.90 1.86 11.81
C GLU A 216 8.56 2.02 13.30
N MET A 217 7.39 2.60 13.61
CA MET A 217 6.89 2.72 14.98
C MET A 217 6.71 1.36 15.67
N MET A 218 6.18 0.36 14.94
CA MET A 218 5.97 -0.99 15.47
C MET A 218 7.29 -1.73 15.68
N SER A 219 8.29 -1.52 14.82
CA SER A 219 9.62 -2.16 14.94
C SER A 219 10.37 -1.71 16.20
N GLN A 220 10.12 -0.48 16.66
CA GLN A 220 10.75 0.10 17.84
C GLN A 220 9.87 0.06 19.11
N ALA A 221 8.69 -0.56 19.01
CA ALA A 221 7.75 -0.67 20.11
C ALA A 221 8.21 -1.70 21.14
N MET A 222 7.87 -1.46 22.41
CA MET A 222 8.22 -2.36 23.52
C MET A 222 7.01 -3.07 24.09
N ILE A 223 7.21 -4.34 24.41
CA ILE A 223 6.20 -5.22 24.97
C ILE A 223 6.59 -5.57 26.40
N ARG A 224 5.69 -5.34 27.37
CA ARG A 224 5.92 -5.72 28.76
C ARG A 224 4.74 -6.51 29.33
N GLY A 225 5.04 -7.69 29.90
CA GLY A 225 4.08 -8.43 30.71
C GLY A 225 3.83 -7.72 32.04
N MET A 226 2.56 -7.54 32.39
CA MET A 226 2.07 -6.98 33.65
C MET A 226 1.07 -7.95 34.27
N MET A 227 0.88 -7.85 35.58
CA MET A 227 -0.14 -8.61 36.31
C MET A 227 -1.04 -7.62 37.05
N ASP A 228 -2.35 -7.84 36.95
CA ASP A 228 -3.36 -7.08 37.70
C ASP A 228 -3.36 -7.52 39.18
N GLU A 229 -3.97 -6.72 40.07
CA GLU A 229 -4.12 -7.08 41.49
C GLU A 229 -4.92 -8.38 41.69
N GLU A 230 -5.75 -8.73 40.71
CA GLU A 230 -6.53 -9.96 40.64
C GLU A 230 -5.72 -11.18 40.13
N GLY A 231 -4.41 -11.04 39.89
CA GLY A 231 -3.54 -12.10 39.35
C GLY A 231 -3.69 -12.35 37.84
N ASN A 232 -4.47 -11.53 37.15
CA ASN A 232 -4.66 -11.62 35.71
C ASN A 232 -3.42 -11.09 34.96
N GLN A 233 -2.74 -11.96 34.21
CA GLN A 233 -1.60 -11.57 33.38
C GLN A 233 -2.08 -10.87 32.11
N PHE A 234 -1.54 -9.69 31.81
CA PHE A 234 -1.81 -8.95 30.57
C PHE A 234 -0.52 -8.39 30.00
N VAL A 235 -0.55 -8.02 28.73
CA VAL A 235 0.58 -7.45 28.02
C VAL A 235 0.29 -6.00 27.69
N ALA A 236 1.20 -5.12 28.07
CA ALA A 236 1.19 -3.71 27.67
C ALA A 236 2.09 -3.53 26.45
N TYR A 237 1.53 -2.93 25.39
CA TYR A 237 2.25 -2.55 24.17
C TYR A 237 2.51 -1.04 24.19
N PHE A 238 3.79 -0.64 24.21
CA PHE A 238 4.26 0.74 24.27
C PHE A 238 4.81 1.17 22.91
N LEU A 239 4.19 2.19 22.32
CA LEU A 239 4.67 2.82 21.09
C LEU A 239 5.62 3.98 21.43
N PRO A 240 6.74 4.13 20.70
CA PRO A 240 7.64 5.26 20.90
C PRO A 240 6.96 6.59 20.48
N VAL A 241 7.36 7.69 21.13
CA VAL A 241 6.96 9.05 20.74
C VAL A 241 7.81 9.49 19.53
N GLU A 242 7.30 10.42 18.73
CA GLU A 242 8.05 11.03 17.62
C GLU A 242 9.43 11.59 18.06
N GLU A 243 9.55 12.14 19.27
CA GLU A 243 10.82 12.61 19.81
C GLU A 243 11.84 11.48 20.01
N THR A 244 11.40 10.35 20.58
CA THR A 244 12.26 9.16 20.76
C THR A 244 12.64 8.52 19.43
N LEU A 245 11.73 8.52 18.44
CA LEU A 245 12.02 8.03 17.08
C LEU A 245 13.11 8.88 16.42
N ARG A 246 13.03 10.21 16.54
CA ARG A 246 14.04 11.12 16.01
C ARG A 246 15.40 10.94 16.68
N LYS A 247 15.43 10.76 17.99
CA LYS A 247 16.67 10.49 18.74
C LYS A 247 17.32 9.20 18.22
N ARG A 248 16.58 8.09 18.22
CA ARG A 248 17.07 6.79 17.75
C ARG A 248 17.50 6.79 16.29
N LYS A 249 16.79 7.53 15.44
CA LYS A 249 17.17 7.69 14.04
C LYS A 249 18.53 8.39 13.90
N ARG A 250 18.76 9.45 14.68
CA ARG A 250 20.06 10.13 14.69
C ARG A 250 21.17 9.22 15.22
N ASP A 251 20.93 8.53 16.34
CA ASP A 251 21.92 7.63 16.95
C ASP A 251 22.29 6.48 15.98
N GLN A 252 21.31 5.99 15.19
CA GLN A 252 21.51 5.01 14.12
C GLN A 252 22.28 5.56 12.90
N GLU A 253 22.09 6.84 12.55
CA GLU A 253 22.83 7.51 11.46
C GLU A 253 24.27 7.86 11.87
N GLU A 254 24.50 8.13 13.15
CA GLU A 254 25.81 8.47 13.72
C GLU A 254 26.61 7.23 14.17
N ASP A 255 26.02 6.02 14.12
CA ASP A 255 26.59 4.74 14.59
C ASP A 255 27.14 4.83 16.03
N VAL A 256 26.43 5.56 16.88
CA VAL A 256 26.79 5.76 18.28
C VAL A 256 26.04 4.77 19.16
N ASP A 257 26.79 3.93 19.88
CA ASP A 257 26.22 3.02 20.88
C ASP A 257 25.44 3.78 21.97
N TYR A 258 24.35 3.19 22.45
CA TYR A 258 23.49 3.80 23.47
C TYR A 258 24.29 4.19 24.73
N ALA A 259 24.33 5.49 25.04
CA ALA A 259 25.01 5.96 26.25
C ALA A 259 24.25 5.51 27.51
N PRO A 260 24.94 5.08 28.58
CA PRO A 260 24.30 4.59 29.81
C PRO A 260 23.48 5.67 30.56
N GLU A 261 23.78 6.94 30.30
CA GLU A 261 23.07 8.10 30.88
C GLU A 261 21.79 8.45 30.11
N ASP A 262 21.58 7.88 28.92
CA ASP A 262 20.45 8.22 28.08
C ASP A 262 19.16 7.52 28.52
N VAL A 263 18.18 8.35 28.89
CA VAL A 263 16.84 7.92 29.28
C VAL A 263 15.92 8.00 28.07
N ASP A 264 15.50 6.84 27.56
CA ASP A 264 14.47 6.77 26.54
C ASP A 264 13.10 6.79 27.21
N VAL A 265 12.23 7.70 26.74
CA VAL A 265 10.84 7.85 27.22
C VAL A 265 9.85 7.40 26.13
N PRO A 266 9.58 6.10 25.98
CA PRO A 266 8.48 5.63 25.16
C PRO A 266 7.14 6.14 25.68
N GLY A 267 6.26 6.48 24.76
CA GLY A 267 5.08 7.30 24.99
C GLY A 267 4.02 6.71 25.91
N SER A 268 3.14 7.63 26.31
CA SER A 268 2.29 7.68 27.50
C SER A 268 0.99 6.86 27.48
N VAL A 269 0.76 5.96 26.51
CA VAL A 269 -0.52 5.22 26.43
C VAL A 269 -0.30 3.73 26.18
N PRO A 270 -0.33 2.88 27.22
CA PRO A 270 -0.28 1.44 27.03
C PRO A 270 -1.58 0.94 26.39
N ARG A 271 -1.49 0.27 25.24
CA ARG A 271 -2.59 -0.60 24.79
C ARG A 271 -2.51 -1.92 25.56
N VAL A 272 -3.61 -2.30 26.21
CA VAL A 272 -3.67 -3.51 27.04
C VAL A 272 -4.23 -4.68 26.25
N TRP A 273 -3.50 -5.78 26.26
CA TRP A 273 -3.85 -7.03 25.59
C TRP A 273 -3.91 -8.19 26.59
N GLY A 274 -4.94 -9.02 26.51
CA GLY A 274 -5.03 -10.28 27.24
C GLY A 274 -4.29 -11.38 26.49
N GLY A 275 -3.51 -12.18 27.22
CA GLY A 275 -2.80 -13.33 26.65
C GLY A 275 -3.68 -14.58 26.58
N ALA A 276 -3.59 -15.31 25.47
CA ALA A 276 -3.90 -16.73 25.44
C ALA A 276 -2.57 -17.49 25.26
N LEU A 277 -2.29 -18.49 26.11
CA LEU A 277 -1.07 -19.28 26.03
C LEU A 277 -0.97 -19.95 24.65
N GLY A 278 0.13 -19.73 23.95
CA GLY A 278 0.36 -20.26 22.60
C GLY A 278 1.29 -21.49 22.59
N LEU A 279 1.12 -22.32 21.56
CA LEU A 279 1.88 -23.53 21.29
C LEU A 279 3.28 -23.22 20.73
N TRP A 280 4.20 -24.18 20.89
CA TRP A 280 5.46 -24.27 20.13
C TRP A 280 5.13 -24.34 18.63
N GLY A 281 5.82 -23.57 17.80
CA GLY A 281 5.55 -23.53 16.36
C GLY A 281 6.80 -23.25 15.55
N HIS A 282 6.93 -23.90 14.40
CA HIS A 282 7.99 -23.71 13.42
C HIS A 282 7.82 -22.38 12.64
N PRO A 283 8.92 -21.77 12.18
CA PRO A 283 8.97 -20.34 11.90
C PRO A 283 8.20 -19.94 10.64
N GLY A 284 7.58 -18.76 10.73
CA GLY A 284 7.07 -18.01 9.59
C GLY A 284 7.32 -16.52 9.83
N GLY A 285 8.32 -15.97 9.13
CA GLY A 285 8.65 -14.55 9.08
C GLY A 285 10.06 -14.27 9.61
N VAL A 286 11.00 -14.02 8.70
CA VAL A 286 12.35 -13.50 8.98
C VAL A 286 12.43 -12.06 8.46
N PRO A 287 12.88 -11.09 9.26
CA PRO A 287 13.29 -9.78 8.76
C PRO A 287 14.62 -9.89 7.99
N GLU A 288 14.75 -9.11 6.92
CA GLU A 288 15.89 -9.11 5.98
C GLU A 288 17.27 -9.28 6.65
N GLY A 289 18.07 -10.22 6.14
CA GLY A 289 19.51 -10.31 6.40
C GLY A 289 19.95 -11.01 7.70
N LEU A 290 19.02 -11.48 8.53
CA LEU A 290 19.31 -12.20 9.78
C LEU A 290 18.77 -13.62 9.68
N GLY A 291 19.55 -14.62 10.08
CA GLY A 291 19.17 -16.01 9.88
C GLY A 291 17.87 -16.43 10.58
N VAL A 292 17.25 -17.51 10.09
CA VAL A 292 16.15 -18.20 10.74
C VAL A 292 16.68 -18.84 12.04
N SER A 293 16.18 -18.39 13.18
CA SER A 293 16.22 -19.19 14.40
C SER A 293 15.14 -20.28 14.31
N LEU A 294 15.49 -21.53 14.62
CA LEU A 294 14.54 -22.65 14.49
C LEU A 294 13.57 -22.75 15.66
N GLU A 295 13.81 -22.02 16.74
CA GLU A 295 13.04 -22.11 17.98
C GLU A 295 12.45 -20.77 18.39
N PHE A 296 11.15 -20.58 18.12
CA PHE A 296 10.38 -19.42 18.57
C PHE A 296 9.15 -19.88 19.35
N ARG A 297 8.82 -19.18 20.44
CA ARG A 297 7.50 -19.32 21.08
C ARG A 297 6.49 -18.42 20.38
N ARG A 298 5.39 -18.99 19.87
CA ARG A 298 4.31 -18.21 19.28
C ARG A 298 3.26 -17.86 20.33
N VAL A 299 2.93 -16.57 20.47
CA VAL A 299 1.93 -16.07 21.42
C VAL A 299 0.87 -15.28 20.67
N ARG A 300 -0.41 -15.55 20.94
CA ARG A 300 -1.53 -14.81 20.36
C ARG A 300 -2.14 -13.90 21.42
N LEU A 301 -2.19 -12.60 21.13
CA LEU A 301 -2.71 -11.57 22.01
C LEU A 301 -4.09 -11.10 21.51
N SER A 302 -5.02 -10.96 22.45
CA SER A 302 -6.37 -10.46 22.18
C SER A 302 -6.60 -9.13 22.89
N LYS A 303 -7.25 -8.17 22.24
CA LYS A 303 -7.44 -6.83 22.83
C LYS A 303 -8.34 -6.91 24.07
N ARG A 304 -7.84 -6.48 25.25
CA ARG A 304 -8.65 -6.46 26.49
C ARG A 304 -9.68 -5.33 26.36
N ARG A 305 -10.97 -5.66 26.46
CA ARG A 305 -12.03 -4.63 26.52
C ARG A 305 -11.96 -3.94 27.88
N ALA A 306 -11.93 -2.62 27.89
CA ALA A 306 -12.15 -1.85 29.11
C ALA A 306 -13.53 -2.19 29.68
N ARG A 307 -13.61 -2.49 30.99
CA ARG A 307 -14.90 -2.64 31.68
C ARG A 307 -15.61 -1.28 31.62
N ALA A 308 -16.88 -1.29 31.23
CA ALA A 308 -17.71 -0.10 31.18
C ALA A 308 -17.72 0.59 32.56
N GLY A 309 -17.22 1.83 32.63
CA GLY A 309 -17.16 2.64 33.85
C GLY A 309 -15.76 2.99 34.34
N VAL A 310 -14.70 2.30 33.89
CA VAL A 310 -13.31 2.68 34.18
C VAL A 310 -12.74 3.39 32.95
N GLN A 311 -12.55 4.71 33.05
CA GLN A 311 -11.77 5.44 32.05
C GLN A 311 -10.36 4.84 32.04
N SER A 312 -10.02 4.11 30.97
CA SER A 312 -8.66 3.58 30.74
C SER A 312 -7.73 4.70 30.28
N GLY A 313 -7.64 5.75 31.09
CA GLY A 313 -6.84 6.95 30.86
C GLY A 313 -5.72 7.08 31.90
N THR A 314 -5.11 5.98 32.32
CA THR A 314 -3.84 6.06 33.06
C THR A 314 -2.72 6.27 32.05
N ASN A 315 -2.22 7.51 31.99
CA ASN A 315 -1.03 7.85 31.22
C ASN A 315 0.19 7.17 31.88
N ALA A 316 0.43 5.90 31.58
CA ALA A 316 1.59 5.18 32.07
C ALA A 316 2.78 5.48 31.16
N VAL A 317 3.85 6.04 31.73
CA VAL A 317 5.11 6.31 31.04
C VAL A 317 6.08 5.19 31.38
N LEU A 318 6.59 4.51 30.36
CA LEU A 318 7.69 3.57 30.55
C LEU A 318 8.99 4.36 30.41
N VAL A 319 9.88 4.21 31.38
CA VAL A 319 11.22 4.82 31.33
C VAL A 319 12.23 3.69 31.15
N VAL A 320 13.00 3.74 30.07
CA VAL A 320 13.99 2.71 29.75
C VAL A 320 15.39 3.29 29.87
N LYS A 321 16.26 2.53 30.55
CA LYS A 321 17.68 2.81 30.70
C LYS A 321 18.46 1.58 30.24
N HIS A 322 19.51 1.82 29.46
CA HIS A 322 20.43 0.78 29.05
C HIS A 322 21.32 0.41 30.25
N ARG A 323 21.50 -0.90 30.47
CA ARG A 323 22.32 -1.45 31.55
C ARG A 323 23.10 -2.65 31.02
N ASP A 324 24.21 -2.96 31.67
CA ASP A 324 24.94 -4.19 31.41
C ASP A 324 24.13 -5.42 31.86
N MET A 325 24.42 -6.55 31.22
CA MET A 325 23.78 -7.83 31.48
C MET A 325 24.01 -8.28 32.93
N ASN A 326 22.96 -8.80 33.56
CA ASN A 326 23.07 -9.32 34.92
C ASN A 326 23.72 -10.70 34.93
N GLU A 327 24.35 -11.10 36.05
CA GLU A 327 25.01 -12.42 36.20
C GLU A 327 24.08 -13.59 35.85
N LYS A 328 22.81 -13.51 36.27
CA LYS A 328 21.78 -14.51 35.93
C LYS A 328 21.42 -14.55 34.44
N GLU A 329 21.50 -13.41 33.76
CA GLU A 329 21.21 -13.33 32.33
C GLU A 329 22.40 -13.91 31.54
N LEU A 330 23.63 -13.67 32.00
CA LEU A 330 24.86 -14.25 31.44
C LEU A 330 24.89 -15.78 31.64
N GLU A 331 24.56 -16.27 32.83
CA GLU A 331 24.44 -17.71 33.11
C GLU A 331 23.38 -18.38 32.21
N ALA A 332 22.24 -17.72 31.97
CA ALA A 332 21.21 -18.22 31.07
C ALA A 332 21.67 -18.25 29.60
N GLN A 333 22.56 -17.34 29.19
CA GLN A 333 23.17 -17.35 27.86
C GLN A 333 24.20 -18.47 27.72
N GLU A 334 25.05 -18.66 28.73
CA GLU A 334 26.02 -19.76 28.78
C GLU A 334 25.34 -21.13 28.79
N ALA A 335 24.25 -21.29 29.55
CA ALA A 335 23.47 -22.53 29.56
C ALA A 335 22.87 -22.86 28.18
N ARG A 336 22.40 -21.87 27.43
CA ARG A 336 21.92 -22.10 26.05
C ARG A 336 23.06 -22.40 25.10
N ARG A 337 24.21 -21.74 25.26
CA ARG A 337 25.41 -22.06 24.49
C ARG A 337 25.82 -23.51 24.71
N ALA A 338 25.84 -23.96 25.96
CA ALA A 338 26.14 -25.34 26.30
C ALA A 338 25.12 -26.32 25.69
N GLN A 339 23.82 -25.98 25.67
CA GLN A 339 22.80 -26.83 25.01
C GLN A 339 23.00 -26.96 23.49
N LEU A 340 23.54 -25.93 22.83
CA LEU A 340 23.87 -25.97 21.40
C LEU A 340 25.17 -26.73 21.12
N GLU A 341 26.17 -26.63 22.01
CA GLU A 341 27.43 -27.37 21.89
C GLU A 341 27.27 -28.85 22.26
N ASN A 342 26.33 -29.22 23.15
CA ASN A 342 26.15 -30.58 23.67
C ASN A 342 25.26 -31.48 22.80
N HIS A 343 25.19 -31.22 21.49
CA HIS A 343 24.62 -32.14 20.50
C HIS A 343 25.76 -32.86 19.75
N GLU A 344 26.68 -33.45 20.50
CA GLU A 344 27.45 -34.57 19.99
C GLU A 344 26.51 -35.79 20.01
N PRO A 345 26.41 -36.57 18.92
CA PRO A 345 25.55 -37.74 18.87
C PRO A 345 26.10 -38.80 19.83
N GLU A 346 25.52 -38.89 21.04
CA GLU A 346 25.75 -40.01 21.96
C GLU A 346 25.45 -41.37 21.28
N GLU A 347 24.71 -41.38 20.16
CA GLU A 347 24.41 -42.57 19.36
C GLU A 347 25.63 -43.15 18.60
N GLU A 348 26.64 -42.36 18.19
CA GLU A 348 27.83 -42.91 17.52
C GLU A 348 28.81 -43.56 18.52
N GLU A 349 28.93 -43.02 19.74
CA GLU A 349 29.80 -43.59 20.78
C GLU A 349 29.20 -44.85 21.43
N GLU A 350 27.87 -44.95 21.54
CA GLU A 350 27.22 -46.17 22.04
C GLU A 350 27.35 -47.35 21.05
N GLU A 351 27.25 -47.12 19.74
CA GLU A 351 27.47 -48.16 18.73
C GLU A 351 28.95 -48.60 18.65
N GLU A 352 29.92 -47.68 18.79
CA GLU A 352 31.34 -48.04 18.87
C GLU A 352 31.68 -48.80 20.17
N MET A 353 31.09 -48.43 21.31
CA MET A 353 31.29 -49.15 22.58
C MET A 353 30.61 -50.53 22.64
N GLU A 354 29.50 -50.76 21.93
CA GLU A 354 28.91 -52.09 21.78
C GLU A 354 29.72 -52.98 20.81
N ALA A 355 30.24 -52.41 19.72
CA ALA A 355 31.10 -53.14 18.77
C ALA A 355 32.44 -53.58 19.38
N GLU A 356 33.03 -52.78 20.28
CA GLU A 356 34.26 -53.15 20.98
C GLU A 356 34.05 -54.24 22.05
N LYS A 357 32.85 -54.36 22.63
CA LYS A 357 32.56 -55.39 23.66
C LYS A 357 32.29 -56.79 23.09
N GLU A 358 32.01 -56.93 21.79
CA GLU A 358 31.76 -58.23 21.16
C GLU A 358 33.01 -58.95 20.62
N THR A 359 34.22 -58.43 20.85
CA THR A 359 35.47 -59.14 20.48
C THR A 359 36.20 -59.75 21.70
N PRO A 360 35.94 -61.03 22.06
CA PRO A 360 36.79 -61.73 23.03
C PRO A 360 38.10 -62.16 22.34
N GLY A 361 39.20 -61.60 22.84
CA GLY A 361 40.55 -61.75 22.32
C GLY A 361 41.05 -63.20 22.17
N SER A 362 41.62 -63.48 21.01
CA SER A 362 42.54 -64.61 20.81
C SER A 362 43.90 -64.27 21.41
N GLY A 363 44.13 -64.73 22.65
CA GLY A 363 45.45 -64.73 23.28
C GLY A 363 46.38 -65.77 22.65
N SER A 364 47.53 -65.31 22.18
CA SER A 364 48.62 -66.07 21.56
C SER A 364 49.29 -67.09 22.51
N GLY A 365 49.73 -68.23 21.95
CA GLY A 365 51.08 -68.74 22.23
C GLY A 365 51.22 -70.16 22.79
N ARG A 366 51.32 -71.16 21.90
CA ARG A 366 52.50 -72.05 21.76
C ARG A 366 52.42 -72.92 20.52
#